data_AF-A0A9P0HW72-F1
#
_entry.id   AF-A0A9P0HW72-F1
#
_cell.length_a   1.000
_cell.length_b   1.000
_cell.length_c   1.000
_cell.angle_alpha   90.00
_cell.angle_beta   90.00
_cell.angle_gamma   90.00
#
_symmetry.space_group_name_H-M   'P 1'
#
loop_
_entity.id
_entity.type
_entity.pdbx_description
1 polymer ?
#
loop_
_entity_poly.entity_id
_entity_poly.type
_entity_poly.pdbx_seq_one_letter_code
_entity_poly.pdbx_strand_id
1 'polypeptide(L)'
;MSNRPSTLQLETLVEFLEQNPGIARGFLRTSLGKQESKQKWAEIAVTLNALGGVIKDGPGWSKYWAEKKCSLKKLCSQYAASIRRTGGGEGERCSLSQLDKRLVAVMGGTSFASGDSELAVNPFPQMHSSVVESESTSTILEFS
;
A
#
# COMPACT_ATOMS: atom_id res chain seq x y z
N MET A 1 -14.78 -2.64 -26.13
CA MET A 1 -13.43 -2.10 -26.41
C MET A 1 -12.52 -2.41 -25.23
N SER A 2 -11.38 -3.04 -25.49
CA SER A 2 -10.41 -3.45 -24.47
C SER A 2 -9.84 -2.20 -23.79
N ASN A 3 -10.29 -1.89 -22.57
CA ASN A 3 -9.81 -0.76 -21.77
C ASN A 3 -8.39 -0.96 -21.19
N ARG A 4 -7.65 -1.95 -21.70
CA ARG A 4 -6.35 -2.36 -21.19
C ARG A 4 -5.27 -1.52 -21.86
N PRO A 5 -4.47 -0.76 -21.08
CA PRO A 5 -3.32 -0.05 -21.62
C PRO A 5 -2.30 -1.01 -22.25
N SER A 6 -1.55 -0.51 -23.22
CA SER A 6 -0.39 -1.21 -23.76
C SER A 6 0.69 -1.37 -22.67
N THR A 7 1.55 -2.38 -22.79
CA THR A 7 2.67 -2.60 -21.86
C THR A 7 3.57 -1.35 -21.77
N LEU A 8 3.85 -0.70 -22.90
CA LEU A 8 4.65 0.53 -22.95
C LEU A 8 3.99 1.69 -22.19
N GLN A 9 2.65 1.82 -22.30
CA GLN A 9 1.89 2.80 -21.54
C GLN A 9 1.95 2.49 -20.03
N LEU A 10 1.93 1.22 -19.65
CA LEU A 10 2.06 0.83 -18.24
C LEU A 10 3.45 1.11 -17.67
N GLU A 11 4.51 0.81 -18.42
CA GLU A 11 5.89 1.09 -18.00
C GLU A 11 6.12 2.59 -17.79
N THR A 12 5.68 3.41 -18.74
CA THR A 12 5.78 4.87 -18.64
C THR A 12 4.97 5.40 -17.46
N LEU A 13 3.78 4.84 -17.23
CA LEU A 13 2.95 5.18 -16.07
C LEU A 13 3.64 4.82 -14.75
N VAL A 14 4.30 3.66 -14.67
CA VAL A 14 5.03 3.20 -13.47
C VAL A 14 6.19 4.16 -13.17
N GLU A 15 6.98 4.50 -14.16
CA GLU A 15 8.12 5.41 -14.02
C GLU A 15 7.68 6.81 -13.55
N PHE A 16 6.58 7.32 -14.11
CA PHE A 16 6.00 8.59 -13.65
C PHE A 16 5.58 8.54 -12.16
N LEU A 17 4.98 7.43 -11.73
CA LEU A 17 4.54 7.24 -10.35
C LEU A 17 5.70 7.03 -9.38
N GLU A 18 6.79 6.41 -9.83
CA GLU A 18 8.04 6.30 -9.07
C GLU A 18 8.66 7.68 -8.81
N GLN A 19 8.63 8.57 -9.79
CA GLN A 19 9.10 9.95 -9.64
C GLN A 19 8.15 10.82 -8.81
N ASN A 20 6.86 10.47 -8.74
CA ASN A 20 5.83 11.24 -8.06
C ASN A 20 5.08 10.41 -6.99
N PRO A 21 5.75 9.97 -5.91
CA PRO A 21 5.14 9.11 -4.89
C PRO A 21 3.96 9.79 -4.17
N GLY A 22 3.94 11.13 -4.06
CA GLY A 22 2.82 11.88 -3.49
C GLY A 22 1.50 11.70 -4.28
N ILE A 23 1.60 11.64 -5.60
CA ILE A 23 0.47 11.38 -6.52
C ILE A 23 0.06 9.91 -6.44
N ALA A 24 1.04 9.01 -6.44
CA ALA A 24 0.79 7.57 -6.39
C ALA A 24 0.01 7.14 -5.13
N ARG A 25 0.42 7.68 -3.97
CA ARG A 25 -0.17 7.37 -2.66
C ARG A 25 -1.48 8.10 -2.39
N GLY A 26 -1.75 9.21 -3.08
CA GLY A 26 -3.01 9.95 -2.96
C GLY A 26 -3.11 10.77 -1.67
N PHE A 27 -1.98 11.20 -1.10
CA PHE A 27 -1.93 11.97 0.14
C PHE A 27 -2.31 13.46 -0.02
N LEU A 28 -2.68 13.88 -1.23
CA LEU A 28 -3.01 15.26 -1.54
C LEU A 28 -4.46 15.59 -1.11
N ARG A 29 -4.66 15.74 0.21
CA ARG A 29 -5.95 16.07 0.84
C ARG A 29 -6.31 17.56 0.74
N THR A 30 -5.35 18.43 0.44
CA THR A 30 -5.53 19.88 0.29
C THR A 30 -6.10 20.24 -1.08
N SER A 31 -6.81 21.37 -1.18
CA SER A 31 -7.34 21.87 -2.47
C SER A 31 -6.22 22.09 -3.50
N LEU A 32 -5.07 22.62 -3.07
CA LEU A 32 -3.89 22.78 -3.91
C LEU A 32 -3.37 21.43 -4.42
N GLY A 33 -3.23 20.45 -3.53
CA GLY A 33 -2.76 19.12 -3.92
C GLY A 33 -3.72 18.38 -4.85
N LYS A 34 -5.04 18.62 -4.76
CA LYS A 34 -6.00 18.09 -5.73
C LYS A 34 -5.80 18.71 -7.12
N GLN A 35 -5.53 20.02 -7.18
CA GLN A 35 -5.23 20.69 -8.44
C GLN A 35 -3.92 20.20 -9.04
N GLU A 36 -2.86 20.10 -8.24
CA GLU A 36 -1.57 19.52 -8.68
C GLU A 36 -1.74 18.08 -9.15
N SER A 37 -2.52 17.27 -8.44
CA SER A 37 -2.87 15.91 -8.88
C SER A 37 -3.50 15.92 -10.26
N LYS A 38 -4.52 16.75 -10.45
CA LYS A 38 -5.24 16.84 -11.72
C LYS A 38 -4.31 17.27 -12.86
N GLN A 39 -3.43 18.24 -12.61
CA GLN A 39 -2.46 18.71 -13.59
C GLN A 39 -1.45 17.62 -13.95
N LYS A 40 -0.88 16.95 -12.95
CA LYS A 40 0.04 15.82 -13.13
C LYS A 40 -0.59 14.65 -13.90
N TRP A 41 -1.84 14.32 -13.60
CA TRP A 41 -2.59 13.31 -14.34
C TRP A 41 -2.87 13.74 -15.79
N ALA A 42 -3.12 15.02 -16.03
CA ALA A 42 -3.28 15.55 -17.38
C ALA A 42 -1.97 15.53 -18.18
N GLU A 43 -0.85 15.89 -17.56
CA GLU A 43 0.49 15.83 -18.15
C GLU A 43 0.82 14.40 -18.62
N ILE A 44 0.73 13.41 -17.73
CA ILE A 44 1.04 12.02 -18.08
C ILE A 44 0.05 11.45 -19.10
N ALA A 45 -1.21 11.89 -19.10
CA ALA A 45 -2.20 11.46 -20.08
C ALA A 45 -1.76 11.81 -21.51
N VAL A 46 -1.21 13.02 -21.72
CA VAL A 46 -0.69 13.42 -23.04
C VAL A 46 0.45 12.52 -23.47
N THR A 47 1.41 12.26 -22.58
CA THR A 47 2.55 11.36 -22.86
C THR A 47 2.07 9.95 -23.19
N LEU A 48 1.14 9.39 -22.40
CA LEU A 48 0.61 8.03 -22.62
C LEU A 48 -0.21 7.92 -23.90
N ASN A 49 -0.97 8.95 -24.25
CA ASN A 49 -1.75 9.00 -25.48
C ASN A 49 -0.83 9.13 -26.71
N ALA A 50 0.34 9.77 -26.58
CA ALA A 50 1.33 9.90 -27.65
C ALA A 50 2.06 8.58 -27.97
N LEU A 51 2.19 7.67 -27.01
CA LEU A 51 2.83 6.35 -27.20
C LEU A 51 2.00 5.38 -28.05
N GLY A 52 0.75 5.72 -28.36
CA GLY A 52 -0.19 4.85 -29.05
C GLY A 52 -0.83 3.79 -28.13
N GLY A 53 -2.06 3.39 -28.46
CA GLY A 53 -2.84 2.42 -27.68
C GLY A 53 -4.13 3.03 -27.14
N VAL A 54 -4.38 2.87 -25.84
CA VAL A 54 -5.59 3.37 -25.19
C VAL A 54 -5.45 4.88 -24.96
N ILE A 55 -6.41 5.64 -25.46
CA ILE A 55 -6.49 7.09 -25.25
C ILE A 55 -7.42 7.34 -24.07
N LYS A 56 -6.89 7.98 -23.02
CA LYS A 56 -7.65 8.38 -21.83
C LYS A 56 -7.24 9.77 -21.38
N ASP A 57 -8.18 10.47 -20.78
CA ASP A 57 -7.91 11.75 -20.11
C ASP A 57 -7.28 11.52 -18.73
N GLY A 58 -6.71 12.57 -18.13
CA GLY A 58 -6.11 12.51 -16.80
C GLY A 58 -6.99 11.82 -15.73
N PRO A 59 -8.29 12.15 -15.60
CA PRO A 59 -9.18 11.46 -14.68
C PRO A 59 -9.34 9.96 -14.99
N GLY A 60 -9.30 9.59 -16.28
CA GLY A 60 -9.36 8.19 -16.72
C GLY A 60 -8.13 7.40 -16.28
N TRP A 61 -6.94 7.98 -16.41
CA TRP A 61 -5.69 7.39 -15.91
C TRP A 61 -5.64 7.33 -14.38
N SER A 62 -6.12 8.37 -13.69
CA SER A 62 -6.25 8.35 -12.23
C SER A 62 -7.19 7.24 -11.75
N LYS A 63 -8.31 7.01 -12.43
CA LYS A 63 -9.24 5.90 -12.11
C LYS A 63 -8.60 4.55 -12.37
N TYR A 64 -7.95 4.39 -13.53
CA TYR A 64 -7.22 3.17 -13.86
C TYR A 64 -6.17 2.84 -12.79
N TRP A 65 -5.43 3.85 -12.33
CA TRP A 65 -4.47 3.70 -11.25
C TRP A 65 -5.13 3.24 -9.94
N ALA A 66 -6.27 3.82 -9.56
CA ALA A 66 -7.01 3.38 -8.39
C ALA A 66 -7.44 1.90 -8.46
N GLU A 67 -7.92 1.45 -9.62
CA GLU A 67 -8.27 0.04 -9.84
C GLU A 67 -7.03 -0.86 -9.80
N LYS A 68 -5.92 -0.45 -10.43
CA LYS A 68 -4.66 -1.19 -10.43
C LYS A 68 -4.13 -1.36 -9.01
N LYS A 69 -4.23 -0.34 -8.15
CA LYS A 69 -3.89 -0.45 -6.71
C LYS A 69 -4.71 -1.52 -6.00
N CYS A 70 -6.02 -1.58 -6.23
CA CYS A 70 -6.87 -2.60 -5.64
C CYS A 70 -6.46 -4.01 -6.10
N SER A 71 -6.13 -4.19 -7.37
CA SER A 71 -5.62 -5.46 -7.90
C SER A 71 -4.27 -5.84 -7.29
N LEU A 72 -3.36 -4.87 -7.11
CA LEU A 72 -2.07 -5.10 -6.44
C LEU A 72 -2.26 -5.52 -4.97
N LYS A 73 -3.16 -4.87 -4.22
CA LYS A 73 -3.48 -5.25 -2.84
C LYS A 73 -4.01 -6.68 -2.75
N LYS A 74 -4.92 -7.06 -3.65
CA LYS A 74 -5.43 -8.43 -3.74
C LYS A 74 -4.31 -9.43 -4.01
N LEU A 75 -3.42 -9.11 -4.95
CA LEU A 75 -2.28 -9.97 -5.30
C LEU A 75 -1.30 -10.12 -4.13
N CYS A 76 -0.97 -9.04 -3.43
CA CYS A 76 -0.15 -9.09 -2.21
C CYS A 76 -0.82 -9.90 -1.09
N SER A 77 -2.13 -9.73 -0.88
CA SER A 77 -2.88 -10.50 0.11
C SER A 77 -2.90 -12.01 -0.22
N GLN A 78 -3.12 -12.36 -1.48
CA GLN A 78 -3.05 -13.75 -1.95
C GLN A 78 -1.65 -14.33 -1.77
N TYR A 79 -0.61 -13.56 -2.09
CA TYR A 79 0.79 -13.95 -1.88
C TYR A 79 1.12 -14.15 -0.39
N ALA A 80 0.68 -13.25 0.49
CA ALA A 80 0.87 -13.40 1.93
C ALA A 80 0.11 -14.62 2.48
N ALA A 81 -1.11 -14.87 2.00
CA ALA A 81 -1.90 -16.03 2.38
C ALA A 81 -1.29 -17.36 1.89
N SER A 82 -0.71 -17.38 0.68
CA SER A 82 -0.03 -18.58 0.16
C SER A 82 1.25 -18.88 0.93
N ILE A 83 2.04 -17.87 1.32
CA ILE A 83 3.21 -18.05 2.19
C ILE A 83 2.80 -18.64 3.55
N ARG A 84 1.75 -18.09 4.18
CA ARG A 84 1.29 -18.52 5.51
C ARG A 84 0.68 -19.92 5.54
N ARG A 85 0.23 -20.45 4.39
CA ARG A 85 -0.47 -21.75 4.30
C ARG A 85 0.44 -22.89 3.85
N THR A 86 1.74 -22.83 4.13
CA THR A 86 2.67 -23.93 3.81
C THR A 86 2.62 -25.04 4.87
N GLY A 87 1.47 -25.72 4.89
CA GLY A 87 1.33 -27.10 5.32
C GLY A 87 0.91 -27.94 4.12
N GLY A 88 1.89 -28.47 3.37
CA GLY A 88 1.68 -29.50 2.33
C GLY A 88 1.18 -29.02 0.96
N GLY A 89 2.09 -28.86 -0.01
CA GLY A 89 1.79 -28.84 -1.45
C GLY A 89 2.42 -27.67 -2.22
N GLU A 90 3.18 -27.99 -3.27
CA GLU A 90 3.73 -27.04 -4.25
C GLU A 90 2.59 -26.41 -5.07
N GLY A 91 1.85 -25.47 -4.47
CA GLY A 91 0.99 -24.58 -5.22
C GLY A 91 1.86 -23.57 -5.94
N GLU A 92 1.74 -23.48 -7.26
CA GLU A 92 2.34 -22.44 -8.11
C GLU A 92 2.46 -21.13 -7.34
N ARG A 93 3.70 -20.76 -6.98
CA ARG A 93 3.99 -19.51 -6.30
C ARG A 93 3.52 -18.40 -7.24
N CYS A 94 2.40 -17.73 -6.92
CA CYS A 94 1.98 -16.52 -7.62
C CYS A 94 3.15 -15.52 -7.58
N SER A 95 3.92 -15.46 -8.65
CA SER A 95 5.06 -14.59 -8.76
C SER A 95 4.56 -13.20 -9.12
N LEU A 96 4.85 -12.21 -8.27
CA LEU A 96 4.61 -10.82 -8.60
C LEU A 96 5.41 -10.48 -9.87
N SER A 97 4.76 -9.94 -10.89
CA SER A 97 5.46 -9.41 -12.06
C SER A 97 6.46 -8.34 -11.63
N GLN A 98 7.57 -8.18 -12.37
CA GLN A 98 8.58 -7.17 -12.08
C GLN A 98 7.99 -5.76 -11.99
N LEU A 99 7.00 -5.47 -12.84
CA LEU A 99 6.28 -4.19 -12.87
C LEU A 99 5.39 -4.03 -11.63
N ASP A 100 4.73 -5.11 -11.18
CA ASP A 100 3.92 -5.09 -9.95
C ASP A 100 4.79 -4.90 -8.70
N LYS A 101 5.99 -5.50 -8.66
CA LYS A 101 6.96 -5.31 -7.57
C LYS A 101 7.41 -3.85 -7.45
N ARG A 102 7.71 -3.20 -8.57
CA ARG A 102 8.06 -1.76 -8.63
C ARG A 102 6.93 -0.90 -8.08
N LEU A 103 5.70 -1.15 -8.53
CA LEU A 103 4.53 -0.41 -8.06
C LEU A 103 4.26 -0.59 -6.56
N VAL A 104 4.45 -1.81 -6.03
CA VAL A 104 4.34 -2.07 -4.58
C VAL A 104 5.40 -1.27 -3.81
N ALA A 105 6.63 -1.16 -4.32
CA ALA A 105 7.66 -0.34 -3.71
C ALA A 105 7.27 1.14 -3.63
N VAL A 106 6.73 1.72 -4.72
CA VAL A 106 6.24 3.11 -4.76
C VAL A 106 5.19 3.39 -3.68
N MET A 107 4.28 2.43 -3.47
CA MET A 107 3.20 2.55 -2.50
C MET A 107 3.65 2.45 -1.02
N GLY A 108 4.91 2.11 -0.75
CA GLY A 108 5.40 1.88 0.63
C GLY A 108 5.57 0.40 0.99
N GLY A 109 5.74 -0.48 0.00
CA GLY A 109 6.01 -1.89 0.21
C GLY A 109 4.78 -2.72 0.61
N THR A 110 5.02 -3.94 1.05
CA THR A 110 3.98 -4.89 1.46
C THR A 110 3.20 -4.45 2.70
N SER A 111 3.78 -3.60 3.55
CA SER A 111 3.10 -3.01 4.72
C SER A 111 1.89 -2.14 4.31
N PHE A 112 2.01 -1.34 3.23
CA PHE A 112 0.87 -0.58 2.70
C PHE A 112 -0.23 -1.47 2.11
N ALA A 113 0.16 -2.56 1.45
CA ALA A 113 -0.78 -3.49 0.83
C ALA A 113 -1.51 -4.37 1.86
N SER A 114 -0.81 -4.75 2.93
CA SER A 114 -1.33 -5.60 4.00
C SER A 114 -2.22 -4.85 4.99
N GLY A 115 -2.29 -3.52 4.89
CA GLY A 115 -3.03 -2.70 5.84
C GLY A 115 -2.34 -2.78 7.18
N ASP A 116 -1.26 -2.02 7.34
CA ASP A 116 -0.72 -1.81 8.66
C ASP A 116 -1.78 -1.12 9.53
N SER A 117 -2.38 -1.91 10.42
CA SER A 117 -3.10 -1.42 11.60
C SER A 117 -2.17 -0.71 12.58
N GLU A 118 -0.91 -0.41 12.26
CA GLU A 118 -0.03 0.41 13.11
C GLU A 118 -0.43 1.89 13.20
N LEU A 119 -1.41 2.36 12.41
CA LEU A 119 -2.07 3.66 12.63
C LEU A 119 -3.43 3.55 13.34
N ALA A 120 -3.79 2.39 13.87
CA ALA A 120 -4.77 2.34 14.95
C ALA A 120 -4.07 2.86 16.22
N VAL A 121 -3.79 4.17 16.26
CA VAL A 121 -3.66 4.87 17.53
C VAL A 121 -4.94 4.56 18.28
N ASN A 122 -4.86 3.66 19.26
CA ASN A 122 -5.95 3.45 20.20
C ASN A 122 -6.28 4.84 20.78
N PRO A 123 -7.46 5.42 20.54
CA PRO A 123 -7.80 6.75 21.06
C PRO A 123 -7.98 6.74 22.58
N PHE A 124 -7.85 5.57 23.22
CA PHE A 124 -7.81 5.42 24.65
C PHE A 124 -6.44 4.86 25.05
N PRO A 125 -5.52 5.70 25.55
CA PRO A 125 -4.38 5.19 26.29
C PRO A 125 -4.92 4.44 27.50
N GLN A 126 -4.68 3.13 27.59
CA GLN A 126 -4.80 2.45 28.88
C GLN A 126 -3.73 3.08 29.77
N MET A 127 -4.21 4.01 30.61
CA MET A 127 -3.49 4.59 31.73
C MET A 127 -2.77 3.45 32.47
N HIS A 128 -1.44 3.49 32.40
CA HIS A 128 -0.58 2.84 33.38
C HIS A 128 -1.02 3.35 34.76
N SER A 129 -1.73 2.53 35.53
CA SER A 129 -1.81 2.75 36.97
C SER A 129 -0.52 2.21 37.57
N SER A 130 0.41 3.11 37.83
CA SER A 130 1.48 2.91 38.79
C SER A 130 0.83 2.54 40.13
N VAL A 131 1.12 1.35 40.63
CA VAL A 131 1.17 1.16 42.08
C VAL A 131 2.57 0.65 42.38
N VAL A 132 3.35 1.60 42.86
CA VAL A 132 4.56 1.42 43.65
C VAL A 132 4.18 0.83 45.00
N GLU A 133 4.91 -0.20 45.46
CA GLU A 133 5.31 -0.46 46.85
C GLU A 133 6.01 -1.83 46.85
N SER A 134 7.34 -1.91 46.81
CA SER A 134 8.30 -1.63 47.89
C SER A 134 8.35 -2.76 48.93
N GLU A 135 9.51 -3.39 48.91
CA GLU A 135 10.24 -4.23 49.87
C GLU A 135 9.69 -4.49 51.29
N SER A 136 10.01 -5.72 51.74
CA SER A 136 10.39 -6.12 53.11
C SER A 136 9.28 -6.07 54.19
N THR A 137 8.96 -7.16 54.89
CA THR A 137 9.82 -7.79 55.90
C THR A 137 9.17 -9.05 56.47
N SER A 138 10.02 -9.96 56.94
CA SER A 138 9.81 -11.17 57.75
C SER A 138 8.64 -11.17 58.74
N THR A 139 8.13 -12.37 59.06
CA THR A 139 8.09 -12.89 60.45
C THR A 139 7.83 -14.41 60.47
N ILE A 140 8.74 -15.09 61.18
CA ILE A 140 8.69 -16.47 61.69
C ILE A 140 7.46 -16.68 62.58
N LEU A 141 6.80 -17.83 62.51
CA LEU A 141 6.24 -18.46 63.72
C LEU A 141 6.33 -19.99 63.64
N GLU A 142 7.21 -20.48 64.49
CA GLU A 142 7.33 -21.83 65.06
C GLU A 142 6.10 -22.15 65.91
N PHE A 143 5.55 -23.37 65.82
CA PHE A 143 4.82 -23.97 66.94
C PHE A 143 5.01 -25.49 66.93
N SER A 144 5.31 -26.00 68.13
CA SER A 144 5.73 -27.36 68.49
C SER A 144 4.72 -28.46 68.21
#